data_AF-A0A9J6D0H0-F1
#
_entry.id   AF-A0A9J6D0H0-F1
#
_cell.length_a   1.000
_cell.length_b   1.000
_cell.length_c   1.000
_cell.angle_alpha   90.00
_cell.angle_beta   90.00
_cell.angle_gamma   90.00
#
_symmetry.space_group_name_H-M   'P 1'
#
loop_
_entity.id
_entity.type
_entity.pdbx_description
1 polymer ?
#
loop_
_entity_poly.entity_id
_entity_poly.type
_entity_poly.pdbx_seq_one_letter_code
_entity_poly.pdbx_strand_id
1 'polypeptide(L)'
;MVWDSRVAFISGLSPDLQSFDQVKRITRPTEVPDDGLLCDLLWSDPSWDIQGWGESDRGVSYTFGADVVAKCLKKFDLDLIARAHQVSF
;
A
#
# COMPACT_ATOMS: atom_id res chain seq x y z
N MET A 1 0.28 -11.39 1.93
CA MET A 1 1.24 -10.46 2.55
C MET A 1 2.16 -11.30 3.44
N VAL A 2 3.39 -11.49 2.99
CA VAL A 2 4.47 -12.17 3.74
C VAL A 2 5.39 -11.09 4.26
N TRP A 3 5.95 -11.27 5.45
CA TRP A 3 6.91 -10.35 6.06
C TRP A 3 8.11 -11.17 6.52
N ASP A 4 9.27 -10.98 5.89
CA ASP A 4 10.55 -11.41 6.44
C ASP A 4 11.09 -10.24 7.28
N SER A 5 12.02 -10.50 8.18
CA SER A 5 12.56 -9.66 9.25
C SER A 5 12.61 -8.14 9.01
N ARG A 6 12.73 -7.64 7.77
CA ARG A 6 12.57 -6.21 7.38
C ARG A 6 11.95 -5.94 6.00
N VAL A 7 11.29 -6.92 5.36
CA VAL A 7 10.76 -6.80 3.99
C VAL A 7 9.25 -7.03 3.95
N ALA A 8 8.56 -6.15 3.23
CA ALA A 8 7.11 -6.16 3.04
C ALA A 8 6.70 -6.57 1.62
N PHE A 9 5.82 -7.57 1.49
CA PHE A 9 5.22 -7.94 0.19
C PHE A 9 3.74 -7.51 0.11
N ILE A 10 3.47 -6.41 -0.59
CA ILE A 10 2.15 -5.75 -0.71
C ILE A 10 1.95 -5.19 -2.13
N SER A 11 0.71 -5.05 -2.62
CA SER A 11 0.49 -4.43 -3.94
C SER A 11 0.62 -2.90 -3.85
N GLY A 12 0.04 -2.29 -2.82
CA GLY A 12 0.05 -0.85 -2.61
C GLY A 12 0.09 -0.45 -1.12
N LEU A 13 -0.05 0.85 -0.85
CA LEU A 13 -0.11 1.46 0.49
C LEU A 13 -1.46 2.13 0.73
N SER A 14 -1.84 2.31 1.99
CA SER A 14 -3.08 3.02 2.34
C SER A 14 -2.82 4.17 3.32
N PRO A 15 -3.49 5.33 3.18
CA PRO A 15 -3.49 6.37 4.21
C PRO A 15 -4.05 5.86 5.54
N ASP A 16 -4.89 4.83 5.50
CA ASP A 16 -5.54 4.21 6.66
C ASP A 16 -4.68 3.12 7.33
N LEU A 17 -3.50 2.80 6.78
CA LEU A 17 -2.59 1.82 7.35
C LEU A 17 -1.84 2.39 8.56
N GLN A 18 -2.39 2.12 9.74
CA GLN A 18 -1.82 2.51 11.03
C GLN A 18 -1.01 1.39 11.69
N SER A 19 -1.43 0.14 11.53
CA SER A 19 -0.76 -1.04 12.06
C SER A 19 -1.01 -2.25 11.15
N PHE A 20 -0.03 -3.15 11.06
CA PHE A 20 -0.24 -4.46 10.40
C PHE A 20 -1.27 -5.33 11.09
N ASP A 21 -1.63 -5.04 12.34
CA ASP A 21 -2.73 -5.75 13.01
C ASP A 21 -4.09 -5.43 12.37
N GLN A 22 -4.27 -4.27 11.73
CA GLN A 22 -5.49 -3.99 10.95
C GLN A 22 -5.63 -4.99 9.80
N VAL A 23 -4.52 -5.28 9.12
CA VAL A 23 -4.47 -6.26 8.02
C VAL A 23 -4.74 -7.67 8.51
N LYS A 24 -4.15 -8.08 9.64
CA LYS A 24 -4.36 -9.41 10.23
C LYS A 24 -5.81 -9.63 10.69
N ARG A 25 -6.52 -8.55 11.03
CA ARG A 25 -7.93 -8.59 11.49
C ARG A 25 -8.94 -8.65 10.35
N ILE A 26 -8.51 -8.54 9.10
CA ILE A 26 -9.40 -8.71 7.95
C ILE A 26 -9.89 -10.16 7.93
N THR A 27 -11.19 -10.35 8.22
CA THR A 27 -11.85 -11.65 8.16
C THR A 27 -11.83 -12.18 6.73
N ARG A 28 -11.60 -13.49 6.58
CA ARG A 28 -11.58 -14.17 5.29
C ARG A 28 -12.57 -15.34 5.31
N PRO A 29 -13.33 -15.59 4.22
CA PRO A 29 -13.35 -14.84 2.96
C PRO A 29 -14.03 -13.48 3.11
N THR A 30 -13.67 -12.53 2.24
CA THR A 30 -14.28 -11.19 2.17
C THR A 30 -14.24 -10.71 0.73
N GLU A 31 -15.23 -9.93 0.33
CA GLU A 31 -15.21 -9.19 -0.92
C GLU A 31 -14.34 -7.94 -0.77
N VAL A 32 -13.71 -7.51 -1.86
CA VAL A 32 -12.90 -6.28 -1.85
C VAL A 32 -13.86 -5.09 -1.89
N PRO A 33 -13.86 -4.20 -0.89
CA PRO A 33 -14.69 -3.00 -0.91
C PRO A 33 -14.23 -2.02 -1.99
N ASP A 34 -15.10 -1.09 -2.37
CA ASP A 34 -14.78 -0.03 -3.34
C ASP A 34 -13.78 1.00 -2.79
N ASP A 35 -13.70 1.15 -1.46
CA ASP A 35 -12.80 2.08 -0.76
C ASP A 35 -12.16 1.48 0.51
N GLY A 36 -11.24 2.25 1.10
CA GLY A 36 -10.61 1.96 2.38
C GLY A 36 -9.43 0.98 2.31
N LEU A 37 -8.96 0.58 3.49
CA LEU A 37 -7.69 -0.13 3.68
C LEU A 37 -7.48 -1.33 2.75
N LEU A 38 -8.48 -2.21 2.61
CA LEU A 38 -8.32 -3.41 1.76
C LEU A 38 -8.25 -3.05 0.28
N CYS A 39 -9.07 -2.08 -0.18
CA CYS A 39 -9.02 -1.58 -1.54
C CYS A 39 -7.64 -0.97 -1.84
N ASP A 40 -7.16 -0.10 -0.95
CA ASP A 40 -5.90 0.61 -1.13
C ASP A 40 -4.66 -0.29 -1.15
N LEU A 41 -4.64 -1.31 -0.28
CA LEU A 41 -3.55 -2.28 -0.25
C LEU A 41 -3.44 -3.11 -1.54
N LEU A 42 -4.52 -3.17 -2.32
CA LEU A 42 -4.60 -3.91 -3.57
C LEU A 42 -4.38 -3.02 -4.80
N TRP A 43 -4.87 -1.77 -4.79
CA TRP A 43 -5.02 -0.95 -5.99
C TRP A 43 -4.22 0.35 -6.03
N SER A 44 -3.62 0.79 -4.92
CA SER A 44 -2.81 2.01 -4.93
C SER A 44 -1.47 1.82 -5.62
N ASP A 45 -0.97 2.91 -6.22
CA ASP A 45 0.21 2.90 -7.09
C ASP A 45 1.24 3.98 -6.72
N PRO A 46 2.56 3.73 -6.81
CA PRO A 46 3.55 4.77 -6.65
C PRO A 46 3.47 5.76 -7.82
N SER A 47 3.72 7.04 -7.56
CA SER A 47 3.96 8.03 -8.61
C SER A 47 5.18 8.90 -8.28
N TRP A 48 5.97 9.20 -9.32
CA TRP A 48 7.26 9.92 -9.20
C TRP A 48 7.11 11.44 -9.26
N ASP A 49 5.94 11.92 -9.69
CA ASP A 49 5.62 13.32 -9.94
C ASP A 49 4.82 13.98 -8.80
N ILE A 50 4.49 13.23 -7.74
CA ILE A 50 3.71 13.73 -6.62
C ILE A 50 4.46 13.63 -5.28
N GLN A 51 4.03 14.49 -4.34
CA GLN A 51 4.38 14.40 -2.93
C GLN A 51 3.11 14.09 -2.13
N GLY A 52 3.18 13.12 -1.21
CA GLY A 52 2.03 12.68 -0.43
C GLY A 52 1.12 11.72 -1.20
N TRP A 53 -0.19 11.90 -1.05
CA TRP A 53 -1.22 11.09 -1.71
C TRP A 53 -1.85 11.88 -2.86
N GLY A 54 -2.10 11.21 -3.97
CA GLY A 54 -2.77 11.76 -5.15
C GLY A 54 -3.93 10.89 -5.60
N GLU A 55 -4.74 11.40 -6.51
CA GLU A 55 -5.79 10.61 -7.16
C GLU A 55 -5.16 9.57 -8.10
N SER A 56 -5.86 8.43 -8.26
CA SER A 56 -5.44 7.36 -9.16
C SER A 56 -6.12 7.48 -10.51
N ASP A 57 -5.35 7.44 -11.59
CA ASP A 57 -5.87 7.39 -12.97
C ASP A 57 -6.68 6.11 -13.25
N ARG A 58 -6.61 5.11 -12.37
CA ARG A 58 -7.46 3.91 -12.43
C ARG A 58 -8.90 4.17 -12.02
N GLY A 59 -9.19 5.33 -11.44
CA GLY A 59 -10.50 5.66 -10.86
C GLY A 59 -10.82 4.91 -9.57
N VAL A 60 -9.82 4.23 -8.98
CA VAL A 60 -9.93 3.49 -7.72
C VAL A 60 -8.65 3.68 -6.91
N SER A 61 -8.82 3.87 -5.60
CA SER A 61 -7.75 4.15 -4.64
C SER A 61 -6.90 5.38 -5.03
N TYR A 62 -5.62 5.40 -4.64
CA TYR A 62 -4.74 6.55 -4.65
C TYR A 62 -3.42 6.25 -5.37
N THR A 63 -2.75 7.32 -5.80
CA THR A 63 -1.32 7.30 -6.04
C THR A 63 -0.56 7.79 -4.80
N PHE A 64 0.70 7.37 -4.62
CA PHE A 64 1.53 7.82 -3.51
C PHE A 64 2.97 8.15 -3.90
N GLY A 65 3.49 9.23 -3.34
CA GLY A 65 4.86 9.70 -3.57
C GLY A 65 5.92 8.94 -2.77
N ALA A 66 7.18 9.17 -3.13
CA ALA A 66 8.34 8.57 -2.45
C ALA A 66 8.42 8.91 -0.95
N ASP A 67 7.89 10.07 -0.53
CA ASP A 67 7.85 10.47 0.87
C ASP A 67 6.89 9.60 1.70
N VAL A 68 5.79 9.13 1.11
CA VAL A 68 4.84 8.20 1.74
C VAL A 68 5.53 6.85 1.97
N VAL A 69 6.28 6.37 0.98
CA VAL A 69 7.08 5.13 1.09
C VAL A 69 8.09 5.26 2.22
N ALA A 70 8.88 6.35 2.24
CA ALA A 70 9.89 6.58 3.28
C ALA A 70 9.27 6.66 4.70
N LYS A 71 8.12 7.34 4.84
CA LYS A 71 7.37 7.39 6.10
C LYS A 71 6.89 6.00 6.52
N CYS A 72 6.38 5.20 5.58
CA CYS A 72 5.91 3.84 5.83
C CYS A 72 7.04 2.93 6.31
N LEU A 73 8.17 2.91 5.58
CA LEU A 73 9.35 2.13 5.94
C LEU A 73 9.84 2.47 7.34
N LYS A 74 9.98 3.76 7.65
CA LYS A 74 10.39 4.24 8.98
C LYS A 74 9.38 3.87 10.07
N LYS A 75 8.08 4.00 9.79
CA LYS A 75 7.00 3.71 10.76
C LYS A 75 6.98 2.25 11.17
N PHE A 76 7.27 1.35 10.24
CA PHE A 76 7.17 -0.10 10.45
C PHE A 76 8.51 -0.80 10.62
N ASP A 77 9.62 -0.06 10.73
CA ASP A 77 10.98 -0.58 10.81
C ASP A 77 11.31 -1.56 9.67
N LEU A 78 10.95 -1.16 8.45
CA LEU A 78 11.19 -1.92 7.23
C LEU A 78 12.31 -1.30 6.40
N ASP A 79 13.02 -2.17 5.70
CA ASP A 79 14.06 -1.76 4.75
C ASP A 79 13.50 -1.67 3.31
N LEU A 80 12.50 -2.49 2.98
CA LEU A 80 12.00 -2.61 1.61
C LEU A 80 10.50 -2.93 1.55
N ILE A 81 9.82 -2.28 0.60
CA ILE A 81 8.50 -2.67 0.10
C ILE A 81 8.67 -3.28 -1.29
N ALA A 82 8.41 -4.57 -1.40
CA ALA A 82 8.34 -5.31 -2.65
C ALA A 82 6.88 -5.40 -3.11
N ARG A 83 6.61 -4.93 -4.34
CA ARG A 83 5.26 -4.88 -4.90
C ARG A 83 5.17 -5.42 -6.33
N ALA A 84 3.93 -5.68 -6.77
CA ALA A 84 3.58 -6.09 -8.13
C ALA A 84 2.58 -5.07 -8.74
N HIS A 85 1.59 -5.51 -9.52
CA HIS A 85 0.45 -4.71 -10.01
C HIS A 85 0.70 -3.71 -11.17
N GLN A 86 1.90 -3.14 -11.30
CA GLN A 86 2.26 -2.30 -12.45
C GLN A 86 3.24 -3.02 -13.37
N VAL A 87 3.01 -2.93 -14.69
CA VAL A 87 3.97 -3.38 -15.70
C VAL A 87 5.05 -2.31 -15.84
N SER A 88 6.30 -2.67 -15.55
CA SER A 88 7.47 -1.84 -15.83
C SER A 88 8.14 -2.35 -17.10
N PHE A 89 8.45 -1.44 -18.03
CA PHE A 89 9.30 -1.72 -19.19
C PHE A 89 10.72 -1.20 -18.95
#